data_AF-A0A8H4JFQ8-F1
#
_entry.id   AF-A0A8H4JFQ8-F1
#
_cell.length_a   1.000
_cell.length_b   1.000
_cell.length_c   1.000
_cell.angle_alpha   90.00
_cell.angle_beta   90.00
_cell.angle_gamma   90.00
#
_symmetry.space_group_name_H-M   'P 1'
#
loop_
_entity.id
_entity.type
_entity.pdbx_description
1 polymer ?
#
loop_
_entity_poly.entity_id
_entity_poly.type
_entity_poly.pdbx_seq_one_letter_code
_entity_poly.pdbx_strand_id
1 'polypeptide(L)'
;MGKNRRQPRKSLKEALHSFDETAVALSEKADTALRLLCADDALNKGDAESICIVQTRGLQLARFARLLIDSAIPALVRQVICLDARTSLAVDDLLEHFMKPIEIVTQRVIETSGSGDILWNIAVECYRQATIPSGELNPAHYLAGRKVQEREDKEKNWVNLWVCSLCKCSSDPTLFQPKVNFIFRESDNKLPEHMAPYVFRTYDKHSTGLNTDKIIASVLSLRGEASRHKLDILSMDRQEASEMLHHHLDEGLSSTWENNLVSWSSSLMFVIQYANWRFCNPWFSRPNDICICAVDTSNLPRGQFVRDKWLLNSFKDAELSDQENGFRDFRFNRSDYDNGEYLSQGVLHIEKRSCTLSLRGLKNAGLWDLYPEFNINVVERGGGEADVRTQWTEYVKTLRWRWQFTKKTTKADVQCALHIAKECFPGFDQDDLALLLLSFRKRKLHREKPSFQDPFADLLSPVSVEGVIYEEPVEVDRYSKLRKRLSKLSEASGERGMRLFEQLYDLEDTEKD
;
A
#
# COMPACT_ATOMS: atom_id res chain seq x y z
N MET A 1 42.69 32.43 4.65
CA MET A 1 42.26 31.14 5.26
C MET A 1 41.31 30.43 4.31
N GLY A 2 41.41 29.12 4.22
CA GLY A 2 41.27 28.36 2.97
C GLY A 2 39.86 28.29 2.36
N LYS A 3 39.78 28.63 1.07
CA LYS A 3 38.68 28.25 0.19
C LYS A 3 38.68 26.72 0.08
N ASN A 4 37.67 26.06 0.67
CA ASN A 4 37.39 24.65 0.38
C ASN A 4 37.10 24.51 -1.12
N ARG A 5 38.11 24.11 -1.89
CA ARG A 5 37.98 23.70 -3.28
C ARG A 5 37.00 22.52 -3.30
N ARG A 6 35.79 22.77 -3.82
CA ARG A 6 34.81 21.73 -4.16
C ARG A 6 35.52 20.71 -5.06
N GLN A 7 35.65 19.46 -4.61
CA GLN A 7 36.10 18.37 -5.48
C GLN A 7 35.11 18.21 -6.63
N PRO A 8 35.57 17.98 -7.87
CA PRO A 8 34.69 17.66 -8.99
C PRO A 8 33.90 16.39 -8.65
N ARG A 9 32.59 16.47 -8.74
CA ARG A 9 31.67 15.36 -8.54
C ARG A 9 31.96 14.29 -9.62
N LYS A 10 32.47 13.11 -9.23
CA LYS A 10 32.81 12.00 -10.14
C LYS A 10 31.67 11.68 -11.12
N SER A 11 31.98 11.44 -12.39
CA SER A 11 30.99 11.00 -13.39
C SER A 11 30.47 9.58 -13.10
N LEU A 12 29.30 9.18 -13.63
CA LEU A 12 28.79 7.81 -13.46
C LEU A 12 29.81 6.75 -13.93
N LYS A 13 30.52 7.06 -15.03
CA LYS A 13 31.59 6.22 -15.57
C LYS A 13 32.77 6.09 -14.62
N GLU A 14 33.19 7.18 -13.98
CA GLU A 14 34.23 7.17 -12.95
C GLU A 14 33.79 6.44 -11.68
N ALA A 15 32.51 6.53 -11.30
CA ALA A 15 31.96 5.80 -10.16
C ALA A 15 31.93 4.28 -10.42
N LEU A 16 31.49 3.86 -11.61
CA LEU A 16 31.52 2.45 -12.03
C LEU A 16 32.96 1.91 -12.10
N HIS A 17 33.89 2.66 -12.67
CA HIS A 17 35.30 2.27 -12.70
C HIS A 17 35.88 2.15 -11.28
N SER A 18 35.60 3.11 -10.40
CA SER A 18 36.03 3.10 -8.99
C SER A 18 35.42 1.92 -8.23
N PHE A 19 34.19 1.53 -8.57
CA PHE A 19 33.53 0.34 -8.03
C PHE A 19 34.23 -0.93 -8.49
N ASP A 20 34.49 -1.09 -9.80
CA ASP A 20 35.17 -2.25 -10.37
C ASP A 20 36.58 -2.43 -9.78
N GLU A 21 37.37 -1.35 -9.69
CA GLU A 21 38.70 -1.37 -9.06
C GLU A 21 38.63 -1.82 -7.60
N THR A 22 37.63 -1.33 -6.86
CA THR A 22 37.44 -1.70 -5.44
C THR A 22 36.97 -3.15 -5.30
N ALA A 23 36.14 -3.64 -6.21
CA ALA A 23 35.64 -5.02 -6.23
C ALA A 23 36.76 -6.02 -6.54
N VAL A 24 37.66 -5.69 -7.48
CA VAL A 24 38.86 -6.48 -7.78
C VAL A 24 39.77 -6.54 -6.54
N ALA A 25 40.07 -5.39 -5.94
CA ALA A 25 40.89 -5.33 -4.73
C ALA A 25 40.27 -6.13 -3.56
N LEU A 26 38.96 -6.04 -3.35
CA LEU A 26 38.25 -6.83 -2.34
C LEU A 26 38.38 -8.33 -2.61
N SER A 27 38.20 -8.75 -3.86
CA SER A 27 38.28 -10.16 -4.28
C SER A 27 39.68 -10.74 -4.06
N GLU A 28 40.73 -10.01 -4.43
CA GLU A 28 42.12 -10.41 -4.19
C GLU A 28 42.44 -10.56 -2.70
N LYS A 29 41.95 -9.63 -1.87
CA LYS A 29 42.16 -9.69 -0.41
C LYS A 29 41.35 -10.82 0.23
N ALA A 30 40.15 -11.09 -0.26
CA ALA A 30 39.31 -12.19 0.23
C ALA A 30 39.96 -13.54 -0.10
N ASP A 31 40.44 -13.71 -1.32
CA ASP A 31 41.15 -14.92 -1.74
C ASP A 31 42.45 -15.14 -0.93
N THR A 32 43.20 -14.07 -0.67
CA THR A 32 44.39 -14.13 0.19
C THR A 32 44.03 -14.55 1.63
N ALA A 33 42.94 -14.01 2.19
CA ALA A 33 42.48 -14.38 3.52
C ALA A 33 42.02 -15.86 3.56
N LEU A 34 41.28 -16.32 2.54
CA LEU A 34 40.87 -17.72 2.41
C LEU A 34 42.06 -18.67 2.32
N ARG A 35 43.09 -18.35 1.52
CA ARG A 35 44.31 -19.18 1.45
C ARG A 35 45.04 -19.30 2.78
N LEU A 36 45.03 -18.24 3.60
CA LEU A 36 45.60 -18.28 4.96
C LEU A 36 44.78 -19.14 5.91
N LEU A 37 43.44 -19.15 5.75
CA LEU A 37 42.54 -19.99 6.56
C LEU A 37 42.58 -21.46 6.12
N CYS A 38 42.75 -21.74 4.83
CA CYS A 38 42.76 -23.09 4.24
C CYS A 38 44.14 -23.75 4.21
N ALA A 39 45.22 -23.02 4.52
CA ALA A 39 46.54 -23.63 4.68
C ALA A 39 46.54 -24.45 5.98
N ASP A 40 46.52 -25.78 5.84
CA ASP A 40 46.39 -26.79 6.91
C ASP A 40 47.34 -26.61 8.12
N ASP A 41 48.38 -25.77 8.03
CA ASP A 41 49.36 -25.55 9.08
C ASP A 41 49.36 -24.13 9.71
N ALA A 42 48.62 -23.16 9.17
CA ALA A 42 48.75 -21.75 9.60
C ALA A 42 47.90 -21.42 10.83
N LEU A 43 46.67 -21.95 10.91
CA LEU A 43 45.80 -21.79 12.08
C LEU A 43 46.00 -22.88 13.15
N ASN A 44 46.57 -24.03 12.76
CA ASN A 44 46.82 -25.16 13.66
C ASN A 44 48.05 -24.96 14.58
N LYS A 45 48.92 -23.98 14.29
CA LYS A 45 50.08 -23.66 15.14
C LYS A 45 49.71 -22.95 16.45
N GLY A 46 48.50 -22.43 16.57
CA GLY A 46 48.02 -21.75 17.78
C GLY A 46 48.85 -20.50 18.16
N ASP A 47 49.65 -19.96 17.23
CA ASP A 47 50.46 -18.78 17.50
C ASP A 47 49.62 -17.49 17.41
N ALA A 48 49.87 -16.57 18.33
CA ALA A 48 49.14 -15.31 18.42
C ALA A 48 49.33 -14.43 17.16
N GLU A 49 50.41 -14.66 16.42
CA GLU A 49 50.75 -13.93 15.21
C GLU A 49 49.80 -14.29 14.05
N SER A 50 49.50 -15.57 13.83
CA SER A 50 48.54 -16.00 12.80
C SER A 50 47.12 -15.53 13.10
N ILE A 51 46.71 -15.53 14.38
CA ILE A 51 45.42 -14.97 14.83
C ILE A 51 45.36 -13.46 14.54
N CYS A 52 46.41 -12.71 14.87
CA CYS A 52 46.50 -11.27 14.63
C CYS A 52 46.48 -10.94 13.13
N ILE A 53 47.13 -11.75 12.30
CA ILE A 53 47.12 -11.61 10.83
C ILE A 53 45.70 -11.80 10.30
N VAL A 54 44.99 -12.85 10.69
CA VAL A 54 43.61 -13.10 10.25
C VAL A 54 42.67 -11.99 10.71
N GLN A 55 42.78 -11.53 11.97
CA GLN A 55 41.98 -10.42 12.48
C GLN A 55 42.24 -9.12 11.69
N THR A 56 43.50 -8.81 11.41
CA THR A 56 43.89 -7.63 10.63
C THR A 56 43.35 -7.72 9.20
N ARG A 57 43.39 -8.90 8.57
CA ARG A 57 42.81 -9.14 7.24
C ARG A 57 41.30 -9.02 7.25
N GLY A 58 40.62 -9.54 8.28
CA GLY A 58 39.18 -9.36 8.48
C GLY A 58 38.79 -7.87 8.58
N LEU A 59 39.54 -7.08 9.32
CA LEU A 59 39.35 -5.63 9.41
C LEU A 59 39.59 -4.92 8.06
N GLN A 60 40.58 -5.37 7.28
CA GLN A 60 40.82 -4.84 5.94
C GLN A 60 39.66 -5.18 5.00
N LEU A 61 39.15 -6.42 5.01
CA LEU A 61 37.98 -6.83 4.23
C LEU A 61 36.75 -5.98 4.57
N ALA A 62 36.49 -5.75 5.87
CA ALA A 62 35.39 -4.89 6.31
C ALA A 62 35.55 -3.45 5.81
N ARG A 63 36.78 -2.91 5.78
CA ARG A 63 37.07 -1.58 5.21
C ARG A 63 36.83 -1.53 3.70
N PHE A 64 37.30 -2.52 2.95
CA PHE A 64 37.08 -2.57 1.49
C PHE A 64 35.61 -2.79 1.13
N ALA A 65 34.88 -3.61 1.88
CA ALA A 65 33.44 -3.76 1.71
C ALA A 65 32.71 -2.43 1.92
N ARG A 66 33.08 -1.64 2.95
CA ARG A 66 32.54 -0.28 3.15
C ARG A 66 32.89 0.66 1.99
N LEU A 67 34.14 0.66 1.51
CA LEU A 67 34.55 1.49 0.36
C LEU A 67 33.79 1.14 -0.92
N LEU A 68 33.48 -0.15 -1.12
CA LEU A 68 32.68 -0.61 -2.25
C LEU A 68 31.25 -0.06 -2.17
N ILE A 69 30.63 -0.12 -0.99
CA ILE A 69 29.30 0.46 -0.72
C ILE A 69 29.33 1.98 -0.92
N ASP A 70 30.30 2.68 -0.32
CA ASP A 70 30.48 4.13 -0.42
C ASP A 70 30.70 4.59 -1.87
N SER A 71 31.26 3.73 -2.72
CA SER A 71 31.46 4.01 -4.15
C SER A 71 30.19 3.77 -4.98
N ALA A 72 29.35 2.80 -4.57
CA ALA A 72 28.10 2.46 -5.25
C ALA A 72 26.97 3.47 -4.97
N ILE A 73 26.86 3.96 -3.72
CA ILE A 73 25.77 4.85 -3.29
C ILE A 73 25.63 6.08 -4.21
N PRO A 74 26.68 6.88 -4.49
CA PRO A 74 26.54 8.04 -5.37
C PRO A 74 26.10 7.69 -6.79
N ALA A 75 26.47 6.52 -7.31
CA ALA A 75 26.07 6.05 -8.63
C ALA A 75 24.58 5.71 -8.67
N LEU A 76 24.10 4.97 -7.66
CA LEU A 76 22.69 4.60 -7.53
C LEU A 76 21.79 5.82 -7.31
N VAL A 77 22.19 6.72 -6.42
CA VAL A 77 21.48 8.00 -6.18
C VAL A 77 21.35 8.80 -7.47
N ARG A 78 22.44 8.93 -8.24
CA ARG A 78 22.39 9.60 -9.55
C ARG A 78 21.48 8.90 -10.53
N GLN A 79 21.52 7.56 -10.61
CA GLN A 79 20.64 6.83 -11.51
C GLN A 79 19.18 7.09 -11.15
N VAL A 80 18.78 7.01 -9.89
CA VAL A 80 17.40 7.25 -9.45
C VAL A 80 16.95 8.69 -9.72
N ILE A 81 17.79 9.70 -9.44
CA ILE A 81 17.45 11.11 -9.68
C ILE A 81 17.40 11.44 -11.18
N CYS A 82 18.35 10.93 -11.97
CA CYS A 82 18.48 11.26 -13.39
C CYS A 82 17.50 10.52 -14.30
N LEU A 83 16.57 9.73 -13.76
CA LEU A 83 15.50 9.13 -14.55
C LEU A 83 14.64 10.22 -15.23
N ASP A 84 14.47 11.41 -14.63
CA ASP A 84 13.81 12.55 -15.29
C ASP A 84 14.61 13.86 -15.27
N ALA A 85 15.26 14.17 -16.40
CA ALA A 85 16.07 15.38 -16.56
C ALA A 85 15.26 16.69 -16.58
N ARG A 86 13.93 16.65 -16.78
CA ARG A 86 13.10 17.86 -16.83
C ARG A 86 12.65 18.33 -15.46
N THR A 87 12.20 17.43 -14.59
CA THR A 87 11.85 17.78 -13.20
C THR A 87 13.07 18.11 -12.35
N SER A 88 14.24 17.52 -12.62
CA SER A 88 15.45 17.77 -11.83
C SER A 88 15.83 19.26 -11.75
N LEU A 89 15.70 20.01 -12.85
CA LEU A 89 16.04 21.44 -12.91
C LEU A 89 15.16 22.32 -12.00
N ALA A 90 13.90 21.92 -11.76
CA ALA A 90 12.98 22.68 -10.92
C ALA A 90 13.23 22.48 -9.40
N VAL A 91 14.00 21.45 -9.04
CA VAL A 91 14.24 21.02 -7.65
C VAL A 91 15.73 20.92 -7.31
N ASP A 92 16.61 21.54 -8.10
CA ASP A 92 18.06 21.47 -7.91
C ASP A 92 18.53 21.94 -6.51
N ASP A 93 17.87 22.96 -5.94
CA ASP A 93 18.19 23.46 -4.60
C ASP A 93 17.78 22.47 -3.49
N LEU A 94 16.64 21.79 -3.67
CA LEU A 94 16.20 20.71 -2.79
C LEU A 94 17.11 19.49 -2.92
N LEU A 95 17.52 19.12 -4.14
CA LEU A 95 18.48 18.05 -4.38
C LEU A 95 19.84 18.35 -3.73
N GLU A 96 20.32 19.59 -3.80
CA GLU A 96 21.56 19.98 -3.11
C GLU A 96 21.42 19.90 -1.59
N HIS A 97 20.29 20.33 -1.03
CA HIS A 97 20.01 20.27 0.40
C HIS A 97 19.87 18.82 0.92
N PHE A 98 19.13 17.99 0.21
CA PHE A 98 18.78 16.63 0.63
C PHE A 98 19.72 15.54 0.13
N MET A 99 20.81 15.87 -0.58
CA MET A 99 21.73 14.87 -1.15
C MET A 99 22.24 13.87 -0.10
N LYS A 100 22.68 14.36 1.07
CA LYS A 100 23.17 13.50 2.15
C LYS A 100 22.07 12.61 2.75
N PRO A 101 20.89 13.15 3.10
CA PRO A 101 19.73 12.33 3.44
C PRO A 101 19.39 11.25 2.39
N ILE A 102 19.43 11.57 1.09
CA ILE A 102 19.17 10.61 0.01
C ILE A 102 20.22 9.48 -0.01
N GLU A 103 21.50 9.80 0.20
CA GLU A 103 22.57 8.81 0.32
C GLU A 103 22.35 7.87 1.52
N ILE A 104 21.92 8.40 2.67
CA ILE A 104 21.61 7.61 3.88
C ILE A 104 20.41 6.68 3.63
N VAL A 105 19.35 7.20 3.00
CA VAL A 105 18.20 6.38 2.58
C VAL A 105 18.66 5.25 1.65
N THR A 106 19.47 5.56 0.65
CA THR A 106 20.00 4.59 -0.31
C THR A 106 20.81 3.50 0.39
N GLN A 107 21.66 3.87 1.34
CA GLN A 107 22.43 2.92 2.14
C GLN A 107 21.52 1.96 2.91
N ARG A 108 20.53 2.49 3.65
CA ARG A 108 19.57 1.65 4.40
C ARG A 108 18.82 0.67 3.50
N VAL A 109 18.44 1.12 2.29
CA VAL A 109 17.76 0.26 1.32
C VAL A 109 18.69 -0.86 0.83
N ILE A 110 19.96 -0.58 0.53
CA ILE A 110 20.94 -1.60 0.11
C ILE A 110 21.17 -2.65 1.21
N GLU A 111 21.26 -2.22 2.48
CA GLU A 111 21.47 -3.12 3.62
C GLU A 111 20.28 -4.05 3.91
N THR A 112 19.07 -3.66 3.49
CA THR A 112 17.82 -4.37 3.82
C THR A 112 17.14 -5.06 2.63
N SER A 113 17.53 -4.70 1.40
CA SER A 113 16.95 -5.25 0.16
C SER A 113 17.70 -6.50 -0.30
N GLY A 114 16.95 -7.50 -0.80
CA GLY A 114 17.52 -8.60 -1.57
C GLY A 114 18.00 -8.13 -2.94
N SER A 115 18.65 -9.02 -3.71
CA SER A 115 19.31 -8.72 -5.00
C SER A 115 18.38 -8.38 -6.18
N GLY A 116 17.18 -7.83 -5.94
CA GLY A 116 16.21 -7.45 -6.96
C GLY A 116 15.71 -6.02 -6.78
N ASP A 117 15.52 -5.30 -7.90
CA ASP A 117 14.81 -4.02 -8.02
C ASP A 117 15.33 -2.88 -7.13
N ILE A 118 16.66 -2.79 -6.94
CA ILE A 118 17.28 -1.83 -6.01
C ILE A 118 16.92 -0.36 -6.30
N LEU A 119 16.89 0.04 -7.58
CA LEU A 119 16.55 1.42 -7.97
C LEU A 119 15.11 1.77 -7.60
N TRP A 120 14.19 0.82 -7.79
CA TRP A 120 12.79 0.95 -7.43
C TRP A 120 12.65 1.09 -5.90
N ASN A 121 13.30 0.23 -5.12
CA ASN A 121 13.24 0.30 -3.66
C ASN A 121 13.80 1.63 -3.12
N ILE A 122 14.88 2.15 -3.73
CA ILE A 122 15.42 3.48 -3.37
C ILE A 122 14.39 4.56 -3.69
N ALA A 123 13.81 4.55 -4.90
CA ALA A 123 12.81 5.53 -5.30
C ALA A 123 11.58 5.51 -4.39
N VAL A 124 11.11 4.32 -3.97
CA VAL A 124 9.94 4.16 -3.08
C VAL A 124 10.23 4.76 -1.72
N GLU A 125 11.38 4.44 -1.14
CA GLU A 125 11.73 4.97 0.18
C GLU A 125 11.96 6.48 0.12
N CYS A 126 12.59 7.00 -0.93
CA CYS A 126 12.74 8.44 -1.11
C CYS A 126 11.38 9.15 -1.25
N TYR A 127 10.46 8.59 -2.05
CA TYR A 127 9.09 9.11 -2.16
C TYR A 127 8.38 9.12 -0.80
N ARG A 128 8.48 8.04 -0.02
CA ARG A 128 7.87 7.92 1.30
C ARG A 128 8.41 8.96 2.27
N GLN A 129 9.72 9.14 2.30
CA GLN A 129 10.38 10.14 3.16
C GLN A 129 10.07 11.58 2.72
N ALA A 130 9.78 11.81 1.44
CA ALA A 130 9.42 13.13 0.91
C ALA A 130 7.97 13.52 1.21
N THR A 131 7.08 12.55 1.44
CA THR A 131 5.63 12.78 1.56
C THR A 131 5.12 12.72 2.99
N ILE A 132 5.79 12.00 3.90
CA ILE A 132 5.40 11.93 5.31
C ILE A 132 5.92 13.16 6.09
N PRO A 133 5.11 13.78 6.99
CA PRO A 133 5.53 14.95 7.78
C PRO A 133 6.81 14.76 8.59
N SER A 134 7.03 13.55 9.12
CA SER A 134 8.22 13.17 9.90
C SER A 134 9.37 12.64 9.04
N GLY A 135 9.25 12.69 7.72
CA GLY A 135 10.23 12.11 6.80
C GLY A 135 11.49 12.97 6.67
N GLU A 136 12.64 12.31 6.52
CA GLU A 136 13.96 12.95 6.41
C GLU A 136 14.12 13.77 5.11
N LEU A 137 13.28 13.50 4.11
CA LEU A 137 13.24 14.22 2.83
C LEU A 137 12.06 15.18 2.73
N ASN A 138 11.36 15.43 3.84
CA ASN A 138 10.22 16.33 3.86
C ASN A 138 10.70 17.80 3.69
N PRO A 139 10.19 18.52 2.67
CA PRO A 139 10.66 19.87 2.37
C PRO A 139 10.06 20.97 3.26
N ALA A 140 9.08 20.67 4.13
CA ALA A 140 8.32 21.69 4.86
C ALA A 140 9.19 22.61 5.71
N HIS A 141 10.18 22.05 6.43
CA HIS A 141 11.13 22.85 7.22
C HIS A 141 12.04 23.72 6.35
N TYR A 142 12.50 23.18 5.21
CA TYR A 142 13.33 23.92 4.25
C TYR A 142 12.55 25.09 3.60
N LEU A 143 11.24 24.91 3.39
CA LEU A 143 10.37 25.89 2.74
C LEU A 143 9.64 26.83 3.71
N ALA A 144 9.87 26.70 5.03
CA ALA A 144 9.15 27.41 6.09
C ALA A 144 9.20 28.96 5.96
N GLY A 145 10.22 29.52 5.30
CA GLY A 145 10.39 30.95 5.07
C GLY A 145 9.97 31.49 3.70
N ARG A 146 9.47 30.63 2.78
CA ARG A 146 9.06 31.04 1.43
C ARG A 146 7.59 31.47 1.37
N LYS A 147 7.23 32.21 0.31
CA LYS A 147 5.83 32.54 0.00
C LYS A 147 5.02 31.26 -0.20
N VAL A 148 3.74 31.28 0.18
CA VAL A 148 2.83 30.11 0.14
C VAL A 148 2.82 29.45 -1.24
N GLN A 149 2.63 30.22 -2.31
CA GLN A 149 2.61 29.69 -3.68
C GLN A 149 3.93 29.02 -4.07
N GLU A 150 5.07 29.66 -3.79
CA GLU A 150 6.39 29.10 -4.09
C GLU A 150 6.69 27.84 -3.29
N ARG A 151 6.15 27.74 -2.06
CA ARG A 151 6.24 26.53 -1.24
C ARG A 151 5.44 25.41 -1.89
N GLU A 152 4.16 25.63 -2.18
CA GLU A 152 3.29 24.61 -2.77
C GLU A 152 3.83 24.08 -4.11
N ASP A 153 4.30 24.99 -4.98
CA ASP A 153 4.89 24.61 -6.26
C ASP A 153 6.17 23.78 -6.09
N LYS A 154 7.03 24.14 -5.13
CA LYS A 154 8.25 23.37 -4.83
C LYS A 154 7.96 22.02 -4.19
N GLU A 155 7.02 21.95 -3.26
CA GLU A 155 6.59 20.69 -2.65
C GLU A 155 6.03 19.73 -3.72
N LYS A 156 5.18 20.26 -4.60
CA LYS A 156 4.63 19.50 -5.72
C LYS A 156 5.72 19.00 -6.67
N ASN A 157 6.66 19.86 -7.08
CA ASN A 157 7.77 19.47 -7.95
C ASN A 157 8.71 18.45 -7.27
N TRP A 158 8.92 18.56 -5.96
CA TRP A 158 9.71 17.61 -5.18
C TRP A 158 9.09 16.22 -5.16
N VAL A 159 7.78 16.14 -4.88
CA VAL A 159 7.05 14.87 -4.92
C VAL A 159 7.02 14.32 -6.36
N ASN A 160 6.82 15.17 -7.36
CA ASN A 160 6.80 14.78 -8.77
C ASN A 160 8.13 14.18 -9.25
N LEU A 161 9.28 14.70 -8.79
CA LEU A 161 10.58 14.10 -9.10
C LEU A 161 10.58 12.61 -8.74
N TRP A 162 10.20 12.29 -7.50
CA TRP A 162 10.20 10.90 -7.02
C TRP A 162 9.15 10.05 -7.73
N VAL A 163 7.96 10.60 -8.00
CA VAL A 163 6.91 9.93 -8.78
C VAL A 163 7.41 9.60 -10.20
N CYS A 164 8.14 10.50 -10.85
CA CYS A 164 8.75 10.25 -12.15
C CYS A 164 9.89 9.22 -12.08
N SER A 165 10.72 9.25 -11.03
CA SER A 165 11.75 8.24 -10.79
C SER A 165 11.16 6.86 -10.58
N LEU A 166 10.03 6.78 -9.85
CA LEU A 166 9.28 5.55 -9.64
C LEU A 166 8.85 4.96 -10.99
N CYS A 167 8.14 5.73 -11.83
CA CYS A 167 7.58 5.25 -13.10
C CYS A 167 8.60 4.96 -14.23
N LYS A 168 9.89 5.14 -13.98
CA LYS A 168 10.96 4.90 -14.95
C LYS A 168 11.92 3.79 -14.52
N CYS A 169 11.65 3.13 -13.39
CA CYS A 169 12.46 2.00 -12.94
C CYS A 169 12.16 0.76 -13.80
N SER A 170 13.04 -0.24 -13.85
CA SER A 170 12.76 -1.44 -14.67
C SER A 170 11.52 -2.23 -14.18
N SER A 171 11.19 -2.07 -12.90
CA SER A 171 10.27 -2.89 -12.10
C SER A 171 8.99 -2.11 -11.73
N ASP A 172 8.59 -1.21 -12.63
CA ASP A 172 7.51 -0.23 -12.45
C ASP A 172 6.19 -0.85 -11.99
N PRO A 173 5.58 -0.36 -10.89
CA PRO A 173 4.15 -0.21 -10.86
C PRO A 173 3.72 0.97 -11.71
N THR A 174 2.59 0.78 -12.37
CA THR A 174 1.95 1.86 -13.10
C THR A 174 1.15 2.68 -12.08
N LEU A 175 1.50 3.96 -11.94
CA LEU A 175 0.80 4.89 -11.07
C LEU A 175 -0.25 5.65 -11.89
N PHE A 176 -1.43 5.89 -11.29
CA PHE A 176 -2.42 6.81 -11.84
C PHE A 176 -1.89 8.24 -11.71
N GLN A 177 -1.56 8.87 -12.83
CA GLN A 177 -1.00 10.22 -12.90
C GLN A 177 -1.85 11.09 -13.82
N PRO A 178 -2.71 11.95 -13.25
CA PRO A 178 -3.39 12.96 -14.03
C PRO A 178 -2.37 13.85 -14.76
N LYS A 179 -2.45 13.95 -16.09
CA LYS A 179 -1.53 14.77 -16.88
C LYS A 179 -1.65 16.24 -16.46
N VAL A 180 -0.54 16.83 -16.03
CA VAL A 180 -0.45 18.25 -15.61
C VAL A 180 -0.58 19.24 -16.79
N ASN A 181 -0.46 18.77 -18.05
CA ASN A 181 -0.16 19.63 -19.21
C ASN A 181 -1.24 19.73 -20.30
N PHE A 182 -2.48 19.32 -20.06
CA PHE A 182 -3.57 19.66 -20.99
C PHE A 182 -4.54 20.60 -20.32
N ILE A 183 -4.88 21.66 -21.05
CA ILE A 183 -5.79 22.75 -20.68
C ILE A 183 -7.15 22.14 -20.30
N PHE A 184 -7.29 21.77 -19.04
CA PHE A 184 -8.51 21.32 -18.39
C PHE A 184 -8.54 22.01 -17.03
N ARG A 185 -9.73 22.38 -16.56
CA ARG A 185 -9.93 23.19 -15.36
C ARG A 185 -9.12 22.61 -14.20
N GLU A 186 -8.35 23.47 -13.52
CA GLU A 186 -7.38 23.12 -12.46
C GLU A 186 -7.96 22.32 -11.28
N SER A 187 -9.28 22.17 -11.22
CA SER A 187 -10.00 21.48 -10.16
C SER A 187 -10.32 20.00 -10.49
N ASP A 188 -10.54 19.64 -11.76
CA ASP A 188 -11.23 18.37 -12.13
C ASP A 188 -10.35 17.10 -12.02
N ASN A 189 -9.03 17.23 -11.76
CA ASN A 189 -8.08 16.13 -11.94
C ASN A 189 -6.97 16.06 -10.87
N LYS A 190 -7.28 16.40 -9.61
CA LYS A 190 -6.40 16.05 -8.49
C LYS A 190 -6.71 14.63 -8.03
N LEU A 191 -5.67 13.83 -7.79
CA LEU A 191 -5.80 12.56 -7.08
C LEU A 191 -6.53 12.80 -5.75
N PRO A 192 -7.50 11.94 -5.37
CA PRO A 192 -8.18 12.07 -4.10
C PRO A 192 -7.18 12.15 -2.94
N GLU A 193 -7.36 13.14 -2.06
CA GLU A 193 -6.52 13.29 -0.87
C GLU A 193 -6.74 12.15 0.13
N HIS A 194 -7.97 11.60 0.14
CA HIS A 194 -8.34 10.49 0.99
C HIS A 194 -8.14 9.15 0.27
N MET A 195 -7.35 8.27 0.89
CA MET A 195 -7.15 6.89 0.48
C MET A 195 -7.53 5.97 1.64
N ALA A 196 -8.26 4.89 1.34
CA ALA A 196 -8.56 3.86 2.33
C ALA A 196 -7.25 3.31 2.90
N PRO A 197 -7.08 3.26 4.25
CA PRO A 197 -5.83 2.79 4.86
C PRO A 197 -5.46 1.36 4.47
N TYR A 198 -6.48 0.54 4.26
CA TYR A 198 -6.34 -0.84 3.85
C TYR A 198 -7.20 -1.11 2.62
N VAL A 199 -6.64 -1.89 1.70
CA VAL A 199 -7.39 -2.47 0.58
C VAL A 199 -7.16 -3.98 0.54
N PHE A 200 -8.16 -4.70 0.09
CA PHE A 200 -8.26 -6.15 0.18
C PHE A 200 -8.59 -6.76 -1.17
N ARG A 201 -8.06 -7.94 -1.46
CA ARG A 201 -8.35 -8.69 -2.68
C ARG A 201 -8.46 -10.18 -2.38
N THR A 202 -9.56 -10.79 -2.79
CA THR A 202 -9.72 -12.25 -2.78
C THR A 202 -9.08 -12.84 -4.02
N TYR A 203 -8.30 -13.90 -3.85
CA TYR A 203 -7.79 -14.67 -4.98
C TYR A 203 -7.65 -16.16 -4.68
N ASP A 204 -7.65 -16.94 -5.75
CA ASP A 204 -7.36 -18.38 -5.76
C ASP A 204 -6.72 -18.74 -7.11
N LYS A 205 -6.51 -20.03 -7.38
CA LYS A 205 -5.92 -20.52 -8.64
C LYS A 205 -6.72 -20.19 -9.91
N HIS A 206 -7.97 -19.77 -9.79
CA HIS A 206 -8.85 -19.38 -10.88
C HIS A 206 -8.94 -17.85 -11.04
N SER A 207 -8.32 -17.07 -10.15
CA SER A 207 -8.22 -15.63 -10.33
C SER A 207 -7.35 -15.27 -11.54
N THR A 208 -7.79 -14.27 -12.29
CA THR A 208 -7.03 -13.70 -13.40
C THR A 208 -5.81 -12.90 -12.90
N GLY A 209 -4.84 -12.73 -13.79
CA GLY A 209 -3.57 -12.06 -13.50
C GLY A 209 -2.62 -12.92 -12.66
N LEU A 210 -1.53 -12.32 -12.18
CA LEU A 210 -0.60 -12.97 -11.27
C LEU A 210 -0.95 -12.55 -9.85
N ASN A 211 -1.10 -13.53 -8.95
CA ASN A 211 -1.41 -13.28 -7.56
C ASN A 211 -0.44 -14.11 -6.69
N THR A 212 0.58 -13.47 -6.13
CA THR A 212 1.57 -14.09 -5.21
C THR A 212 1.69 -13.28 -3.93
N ASP A 213 2.47 -13.77 -2.97
CA ASP A 213 2.83 -13.06 -1.73
C ASP A 213 3.76 -11.86 -1.95
N LYS A 214 4.33 -11.73 -3.15
CA LYS A 214 5.27 -10.65 -3.50
C LYS A 214 4.70 -9.66 -4.51
N ILE A 215 3.88 -10.15 -5.44
CA ILE A 215 3.42 -9.40 -6.61
C ILE A 215 1.96 -9.74 -6.90
N ILE A 216 1.15 -8.71 -7.12
CA ILE A 216 -0.14 -8.81 -7.80
C ILE A 216 -0.05 -8.08 -9.13
N ALA A 217 -0.38 -8.72 -10.25
CA ALA A 217 -0.28 -8.08 -11.57
C ALA A 217 -1.51 -8.31 -12.43
N SER A 218 -1.79 -7.33 -13.29
CA SER A 218 -2.87 -7.42 -14.30
C SER A 218 -2.61 -8.53 -15.31
N VAL A 219 -3.65 -8.94 -16.03
CA VAL A 219 -3.52 -9.94 -17.12
C VAL A 219 -2.56 -9.46 -18.20
N LEU A 220 -2.63 -8.16 -18.52
CA LEU A 220 -1.79 -7.55 -19.56
C LEU A 220 -0.30 -7.60 -19.22
N SER A 221 0.07 -7.54 -17.93
CA SER A 221 1.47 -7.66 -17.49
C SER A 221 2.11 -9.02 -17.75
N LEU A 222 1.32 -10.09 -17.96
CA LEU A 222 1.83 -11.45 -18.14
C LEU A 222 2.14 -11.82 -19.59
N ARG A 223 1.58 -11.09 -20.55
CA ARG A 223 1.60 -11.52 -21.96
C ARG A 223 2.84 -11.08 -22.74
N GLY A 224 3.76 -10.33 -22.11
CA GLY A 224 5.05 -9.96 -22.71
C GLY A 224 4.98 -9.11 -23.98
N GLU A 225 3.77 -8.72 -24.42
CA GLU A 225 3.58 -7.74 -25.47
C GLU A 225 4.13 -6.39 -25.02
N ALA A 226 4.37 -5.48 -25.99
CA ALA A 226 4.90 -4.14 -25.79
C ALA A 226 4.45 -3.50 -24.47
N SER A 227 5.26 -2.63 -23.86
CA SER A 227 5.11 -1.98 -22.54
C SER A 227 3.77 -1.25 -22.24
N ARG A 228 2.67 -1.59 -22.92
CA ARG A 228 1.26 -1.26 -22.70
C ARG A 228 0.78 -1.49 -21.28
N HIS A 229 1.27 -2.52 -20.58
CA HIS A 229 0.98 -2.68 -19.15
C HIS A 229 1.59 -1.58 -18.28
N LYS A 230 2.48 -0.75 -18.82
CA LYS A 230 3.05 0.44 -18.19
C LYS A 230 2.34 1.74 -18.61
N LEU A 231 1.33 1.66 -19.47
CA LEU A 231 0.53 2.81 -19.83
C LEU A 231 -0.49 3.06 -18.73
N ASP A 232 -0.39 4.25 -18.16
CA ASP A 232 -1.42 4.77 -17.26
C ASP A 232 -2.72 4.98 -18.04
N ILE A 233 -3.83 4.44 -17.54
CA ILE A 233 -5.16 4.61 -18.14
C ILE A 233 -5.53 6.08 -18.34
N LEU A 234 -5.08 6.98 -17.46
CA LEU A 234 -5.32 8.43 -17.59
C LEU A 234 -4.51 9.06 -18.74
N SER A 235 -3.55 8.33 -19.29
CA SER A 235 -2.74 8.76 -20.42
C SER A 235 -3.22 8.24 -21.76
N MET A 236 -4.20 7.33 -21.78
CA MET A 236 -4.82 6.74 -22.96
C MET A 236 -5.81 7.71 -23.64
N ASP A 237 -6.30 7.32 -24.81
CA ASP A 237 -7.48 7.96 -25.40
C ASP A 237 -8.68 7.81 -24.44
N ARG A 238 -9.54 8.84 -24.37
CA ARG A 238 -10.65 8.88 -23.41
C ARG A 238 -11.69 7.79 -23.69
N GLN A 239 -11.95 7.50 -24.95
CA GLN A 239 -12.92 6.49 -25.33
C GLN A 239 -12.38 5.10 -24.99
N GLU A 240 -11.15 4.80 -25.41
CA GLU A 240 -10.48 3.52 -25.11
C GLU A 240 -10.37 3.27 -23.59
N ALA A 241 -10.05 4.32 -22.82
CA ALA A 241 -9.97 4.24 -21.36
C ALA A 241 -11.33 3.95 -20.71
N SER A 242 -12.39 4.61 -21.19
CA SER A 242 -13.75 4.40 -20.67
C SER A 242 -14.25 2.99 -20.96
N GLU A 243 -14.06 2.50 -22.18
CA GLU A 243 -14.44 1.15 -22.59
C GLU A 243 -13.69 0.10 -21.76
N MET A 244 -12.36 0.25 -21.59
CA MET A 244 -11.56 -0.64 -20.75
C MET A 244 -12.08 -0.67 -19.31
N LEU A 245 -12.43 0.50 -18.75
CA LEU A 245 -12.93 0.61 -17.39
C LEU A 245 -14.31 -0.03 -17.22
N HIS A 246 -15.23 0.20 -18.17
CA HIS A 246 -16.55 -0.43 -18.16
C HIS A 246 -16.43 -1.96 -18.24
N HIS A 247 -15.67 -2.49 -19.21
CA HIS A 247 -15.46 -3.93 -19.33
C HIS A 247 -14.81 -4.54 -18.09
N HIS A 248 -13.85 -3.85 -17.46
CA HIS A 248 -13.21 -4.36 -16.24
C HIS A 248 -14.21 -4.47 -15.07
N LEU A 249 -15.06 -3.47 -14.89
CA LEU A 249 -15.97 -3.38 -13.74
C LEU A 249 -17.28 -4.16 -13.93
N ASP A 250 -17.79 -4.27 -15.17
CA ASP A 250 -19.07 -4.94 -15.47
C ASP A 250 -18.87 -6.45 -15.77
N GLU A 251 -17.88 -6.80 -16.59
CA GLU A 251 -17.72 -8.18 -17.07
C GLU A 251 -16.83 -9.06 -16.17
N GLY A 252 -16.13 -8.47 -15.20
CA GLY A 252 -15.40 -9.17 -14.13
C GLY A 252 -14.58 -10.39 -14.59
N LEU A 253 -15.00 -11.59 -14.17
CA LEU A 253 -14.31 -12.87 -14.43
C LEU A 253 -14.55 -13.46 -15.83
N SER A 254 -15.55 -12.96 -16.55
CA SER A 254 -15.89 -13.39 -17.91
C SER A 254 -15.18 -12.59 -19.00
N SER A 255 -14.52 -11.49 -18.63
CA SER A 255 -13.83 -10.64 -19.59
C SER A 255 -12.62 -11.39 -20.18
N THR A 256 -12.67 -11.61 -21.49
CA THR A 256 -11.52 -12.03 -22.31
C THR A 256 -10.64 -10.85 -22.72
N TRP A 257 -11.02 -9.64 -22.30
CA TRP A 257 -10.33 -8.40 -22.63
C TRP A 257 -9.07 -8.24 -21.80
N GLU A 258 -7.95 -8.01 -22.47
CA GLU A 258 -6.67 -7.75 -21.86
C GLU A 258 -6.65 -6.34 -21.28
N ASN A 259 -7.09 -6.20 -20.03
CA ASN A 259 -7.05 -4.92 -19.32
C ASN A 259 -5.82 -4.83 -18.41
N ASN A 260 -5.35 -3.60 -18.21
CA ASN A 260 -4.21 -3.29 -17.35
C ASN A 260 -4.60 -3.13 -15.87
N LEU A 261 -5.84 -3.45 -15.49
CA LEU A 261 -6.41 -3.11 -14.20
C LEU A 261 -6.48 -4.33 -13.27
N VAL A 262 -6.50 -4.06 -11.97
CA VAL A 262 -6.66 -5.06 -10.91
C VAL A 262 -7.61 -4.50 -9.86
N SER A 263 -8.74 -5.18 -9.61
CA SER A 263 -9.68 -4.82 -8.55
C SER A 263 -9.18 -5.14 -7.14
N TRP A 264 -9.47 -4.19 -6.26
CA TRP A 264 -9.31 -4.22 -4.82
C TRP A 264 -10.57 -3.68 -4.16
N SER A 265 -10.75 -3.90 -2.86
CA SER A 265 -11.86 -3.35 -2.10
C SER A 265 -11.39 -2.82 -0.75
N SER A 266 -11.87 -1.64 -0.34
CA SER A 266 -11.70 -1.13 1.03
C SER A 266 -12.56 -1.88 2.06
N SER A 267 -13.56 -2.64 1.61
CA SER A 267 -14.49 -3.39 2.47
C SER A 267 -14.01 -4.83 2.66
N LEU A 268 -13.34 -5.09 3.79
CA LEU A 268 -13.01 -6.47 4.18
C LEU A 268 -14.26 -7.34 4.33
N MET A 269 -15.38 -6.76 4.79
CA MET A 269 -16.68 -7.47 4.88
C MET A 269 -17.13 -7.97 3.50
N PHE A 270 -17.05 -7.14 2.46
CA PHE A 270 -17.36 -7.54 1.10
C PHE A 270 -16.41 -8.65 0.60
N VAL A 271 -15.11 -8.50 0.84
CA VAL A 271 -14.09 -9.46 0.40
C VAL A 271 -14.22 -10.83 1.07
N ILE A 272 -14.54 -10.86 2.38
CA ILE A 272 -14.88 -12.09 3.10
C ILE A 272 -16.10 -12.76 2.47
N GLN A 273 -17.15 -11.99 2.21
CA GLN A 273 -18.37 -12.54 1.63
C GLN A 273 -18.17 -13.02 0.19
N TYR A 274 -17.29 -12.36 -0.58
CA TYR A 274 -16.87 -12.88 -1.88
C TYR A 274 -16.13 -14.21 -1.77
N ALA A 275 -15.22 -14.31 -0.79
CA ALA A 275 -14.48 -15.55 -0.54
C ALA A 275 -15.44 -16.69 -0.15
N ASN A 276 -16.44 -16.43 0.69
CA ASN A 276 -17.50 -17.39 1.01
C ASN A 276 -18.27 -17.86 -0.23
N TRP A 277 -18.70 -16.94 -1.08
CA TRP A 277 -19.40 -17.27 -2.33
C TRP A 277 -18.53 -18.09 -3.27
N ARG A 278 -17.26 -17.70 -3.48
CA ARG A 278 -16.31 -18.48 -4.28
C ARG A 278 -16.10 -19.88 -3.72
N PHE A 279 -16.03 -20.02 -2.40
CA PHE A 279 -15.89 -21.32 -1.73
C PHE A 279 -17.07 -22.24 -2.02
N CYS A 280 -18.28 -21.67 -2.07
CA CYS A 280 -19.52 -22.42 -2.26
C CYS A 280 -19.88 -22.62 -3.73
N ASN A 281 -19.35 -21.80 -4.64
CA ASN A 281 -19.74 -21.81 -6.05
C ASN A 281 -19.05 -22.98 -6.80
N PRO A 282 -19.82 -23.91 -7.41
CA PRO A 282 -19.29 -25.08 -8.11
C PRO A 282 -18.33 -24.79 -9.26
N TRP A 283 -18.39 -23.59 -9.86
CA TRP A 283 -17.48 -23.20 -10.95
C TRP A 283 -16.02 -23.10 -10.50
N PHE A 284 -15.79 -22.80 -9.23
CA PHE A 284 -14.46 -22.80 -8.63
C PHE A 284 -14.29 -24.15 -7.95
N SER A 285 -13.78 -25.14 -8.69
CA SER A 285 -13.50 -26.51 -8.22
C SER A 285 -13.01 -26.51 -6.76
N ARG A 286 -13.61 -27.32 -5.86
CA ARG A 286 -13.32 -27.38 -4.39
C ARG A 286 -11.99 -26.70 -4.03
N PRO A 287 -11.99 -25.40 -3.72
CA PRO A 287 -10.74 -24.67 -3.58
C PRO A 287 -10.09 -25.15 -2.28
N ASN A 288 -8.90 -25.75 -2.39
CA ASN A 288 -8.18 -26.18 -1.20
C ASN A 288 -7.89 -24.98 -0.29
N ASP A 289 -7.64 -23.79 -0.86
CA ASP A 289 -7.58 -22.51 -0.14
C ASP A 289 -8.01 -21.34 -1.04
N ILE A 290 -8.88 -20.47 -0.51
CA ILE A 290 -9.15 -19.13 -1.04
C ILE A 290 -8.38 -18.15 -0.15
N CYS A 291 -7.59 -17.30 -0.79
CA CYS A 291 -6.74 -16.32 -0.14
C CYS A 291 -7.39 -14.94 -0.15
N ILE A 292 -7.12 -14.16 0.90
CA ILE A 292 -7.39 -12.74 0.98
C ILE A 292 -6.05 -12.06 1.18
N CYS A 293 -5.67 -11.17 0.27
CA CYS A 293 -4.54 -10.26 0.43
C CYS A 293 -5.05 -8.97 1.05
N ALA A 294 -4.39 -8.49 2.12
CA ALA A 294 -4.58 -7.16 2.66
C ALA A 294 -3.32 -6.33 2.41
N VAL A 295 -3.50 -5.09 1.99
CA VAL A 295 -2.41 -4.15 1.70
C VAL A 295 -2.62 -2.89 2.53
N ASP A 296 -1.58 -2.45 3.23
CA ASP A 296 -1.54 -1.12 3.86
C ASP A 296 -1.12 -0.09 2.82
N THR A 297 -2.06 0.76 2.42
CA THR A 297 -1.87 1.74 1.36
C THR A 297 -0.92 2.86 1.77
N SER A 298 -0.71 3.10 3.07
CA SER A 298 0.23 4.10 3.57
C SER A 298 1.70 3.73 3.29
N ASN A 299 1.96 2.45 3.02
CA ASN A 299 3.28 1.94 2.65
C ASN A 299 3.54 1.91 1.14
N LEU A 300 2.62 2.47 0.35
CA LEU A 300 2.70 2.51 -1.11
C LEU A 300 2.65 3.95 -1.64
N PRO A 301 3.24 4.20 -2.83
CA PRO A 301 3.17 5.52 -3.42
C PRO A 301 1.72 5.98 -3.66
N ARG A 302 1.43 7.27 -3.48
CA ARG A 302 0.12 7.80 -3.89
C ARG A 302 -0.05 7.63 -5.40
N GLY A 303 -1.28 7.37 -5.82
CA GLY A 303 -1.59 7.01 -7.20
C GLY A 303 -1.34 5.53 -7.50
N GLN A 304 -0.98 4.70 -6.53
CA GLN A 304 -0.94 3.24 -6.73
C GLN A 304 -2.34 2.61 -6.78
N PHE A 305 -3.27 3.21 -6.03
CA PHE A 305 -4.68 2.87 -6.02
C PHE A 305 -5.51 4.13 -6.27
N VAL A 306 -6.61 3.97 -6.99
CA VAL A 306 -7.64 5.00 -7.13
C VAL A 306 -9.02 4.37 -7.04
N ARG A 307 -9.99 5.16 -6.58
CA ARG A 307 -11.36 4.73 -6.45
C ARG A 307 -12.00 4.54 -7.81
N ASP A 308 -12.74 3.47 -8.01
CA ASP A 308 -13.46 3.18 -9.26
C ASP A 308 -14.37 4.34 -9.70
N LYS A 309 -15.15 4.90 -8.77
CA LYS A 309 -16.05 6.03 -9.00
C LYS A 309 -15.32 7.29 -9.43
N TRP A 310 -14.11 7.51 -8.89
CA TRP A 310 -13.27 8.64 -9.29
C TRP A 310 -12.79 8.45 -10.73
N LEU A 311 -12.30 7.25 -11.08
CA LEU A 311 -11.89 6.94 -12.45
C LEU A 311 -13.06 7.04 -13.44
N LEU A 312 -14.23 6.51 -13.08
CA LEU A 312 -15.43 6.65 -13.91
C LEU A 312 -15.72 8.13 -14.15
N ASN A 313 -15.67 8.96 -13.11
CA ASN A 313 -15.89 10.40 -13.26
C ASN A 313 -14.82 11.10 -14.12
N SER A 314 -13.56 10.66 -14.08
CA SER A 314 -12.48 11.19 -14.94
C SER A 314 -12.75 11.00 -16.43
N PHE A 315 -13.55 10.00 -16.80
CA PHE A 315 -13.93 9.70 -18.19
C PHE A 315 -15.40 10.03 -18.49
N LYS A 316 -16.04 10.93 -17.71
CA LYS A 316 -17.46 11.30 -17.90
C LYS A 316 -17.80 11.93 -19.26
N ASP A 317 -16.81 12.54 -19.91
CA ASP A 317 -16.99 13.22 -21.21
C ASP A 317 -16.72 12.29 -22.42
N ALA A 318 -16.50 10.99 -22.20
CA ALA A 318 -16.38 10.01 -23.29
C ALA A 318 -17.74 9.79 -23.98
N GLU A 319 -17.74 9.30 -25.22
CA GLU A 319 -18.97 8.95 -25.93
C GLU A 319 -19.43 7.57 -25.45
N LEU A 320 -20.34 7.57 -24.47
CA LEU A 320 -20.81 6.35 -23.80
C LEU A 320 -22.04 5.79 -24.49
N SER A 321 -22.07 4.47 -24.68
CA SER A 321 -23.27 3.71 -25.04
C SER A 321 -24.33 3.78 -23.94
N ASP A 322 -25.59 3.47 -24.28
CA ASP A 322 -26.69 3.40 -23.30
C ASP A 322 -26.41 2.38 -22.18
N GLN A 323 -25.71 1.29 -22.50
CA GLN A 323 -25.30 0.28 -21.51
C GLN A 323 -24.26 0.86 -20.53
N GLU A 324 -23.23 1.54 -21.04
CA GLU A 324 -22.20 2.18 -20.21
C GLU A 324 -22.79 3.27 -19.31
N ASN A 325 -23.70 4.09 -19.84
CA ASN A 325 -24.42 5.09 -19.06
C ASN A 325 -25.25 4.44 -17.95
N GLY A 326 -26.02 3.39 -18.27
CA GLY A 326 -26.81 2.65 -17.28
C GLY A 326 -25.94 2.01 -16.18
N PHE A 327 -24.78 1.45 -16.55
CA PHE A 327 -23.82 0.90 -15.59
C PHE A 327 -23.24 1.98 -14.67
N ARG A 328 -22.83 3.13 -15.22
CA ARG A 328 -22.34 4.26 -14.42
C ARG A 328 -23.41 4.74 -13.45
N ASP A 329 -24.63 4.95 -13.94
CA ASP A 329 -25.75 5.36 -13.10
C ASP A 329 -26.02 4.37 -11.97
N PHE A 330 -25.92 3.06 -12.25
CA PHE A 330 -25.99 2.03 -11.22
C PHE A 330 -24.88 2.22 -10.18
N ARG A 331 -23.61 2.35 -10.60
CA ARG A 331 -22.47 2.51 -9.67
C ARG A 331 -22.56 3.78 -8.82
N PHE A 332 -23.01 4.89 -9.38
CA PHE A 332 -23.11 6.16 -8.66
C PHE A 332 -24.34 6.23 -7.75
N ASN A 333 -25.49 5.72 -8.19
CA ASN A 333 -26.76 5.93 -7.48
C ASN A 333 -27.17 4.76 -6.56
N ARG A 334 -26.50 3.61 -6.63
CA ARG A 334 -26.78 2.43 -5.79
C ARG A 334 -25.71 2.22 -4.73
N SER A 335 -25.65 3.13 -3.75
CA SER A 335 -24.70 3.05 -2.63
C SER A 335 -24.85 1.78 -1.80
N ASP A 336 -26.01 1.13 -1.83
CA ASP A 336 -26.25 -0.17 -1.20
C ASP A 336 -25.40 -1.31 -1.81
N TYR A 337 -24.98 -1.18 -3.08
CA TYR A 337 -24.08 -2.09 -3.78
C TYR A 337 -22.63 -1.62 -3.82
N ASP A 338 -22.30 -0.53 -3.14
CA ASP A 338 -20.93 -0.03 -3.10
C ASP A 338 -20.03 -1.06 -2.40
N ASN A 339 -19.16 -1.70 -3.17
CA ASN A 339 -18.26 -2.75 -2.72
C ASN A 339 -16.92 -2.20 -2.22
N GLY A 340 -16.72 -0.89 -2.14
CA GLY A 340 -15.44 -0.34 -1.71
C GLY A 340 -14.37 -0.36 -2.79
N GLU A 341 -14.71 -0.45 -4.08
CA GLU A 341 -13.75 -0.81 -5.14
C GLU A 341 -12.66 0.22 -5.45
N TYR A 342 -11.42 -0.23 -5.37
CA TYR A 342 -10.22 0.47 -5.81
C TYR A 342 -9.55 -0.30 -6.94
N LEU A 343 -8.88 0.42 -7.82
CA LEU A 343 -8.13 -0.15 -8.93
C LEU A 343 -6.64 0.13 -8.75
N SER A 344 -5.80 -0.87 -9.00
CA SER A 344 -4.38 -0.70 -9.32
C SER A 344 -4.16 -1.03 -10.79
N GLN A 345 -3.02 -0.63 -11.36
CA GLN A 345 -2.67 -0.93 -12.75
C GLN A 345 -1.27 -1.52 -12.91
N GLY A 346 -1.10 -2.37 -13.94
CA GLY A 346 0.16 -3.06 -14.23
C GLY A 346 0.55 -4.05 -13.13
N VAL A 347 1.81 -3.93 -12.68
CA VAL A 347 2.41 -4.79 -11.66
C VAL A 347 2.44 -4.07 -10.32
N LEU A 348 1.82 -4.64 -9.29
CA LEU A 348 1.90 -4.15 -7.92
C LEU A 348 2.84 -5.01 -7.08
N HIS A 349 3.93 -4.42 -6.63
CA HIS A 349 4.86 -5.06 -5.69
C HIS A 349 4.34 -4.90 -4.25
N ILE A 350 3.97 -6.01 -3.63
CA ILE A 350 3.35 -6.05 -2.30
C ILE A 350 4.21 -6.72 -1.21
N GLU A 351 5.41 -7.20 -1.58
CA GLU A 351 6.35 -7.83 -0.63
C GLU A 351 6.61 -6.90 0.56
N LYS A 352 6.55 -7.47 1.78
CA LYS A 352 6.70 -6.78 3.09
C LYS A 352 5.69 -5.66 3.38
N ARG A 353 4.71 -5.43 2.50
CA ARG A 353 3.69 -4.35 2.60
C ARG A 353 2.26 -4.89 2.59
N SER A 354 2.14 -6.21 2.59
CA SER A 354 0.90 -6.93 2.58
C SER A 354 0.97 -8.13 3.51
N CYS A 355 -0.20 -8.64 3.87
CA CYS A 355 -0.34 -9.96 4.44
C CYS A 355 -1.37 -10.76 3.63
N THR A 356 -1.09 -12.04 3.42
CA THR A 356 -2.05 -12.97 2.81
C THR A 356 -2.49 -13.98 3.85
N LEU A 357 -3.80 -14.23 3.88
CA LEU A 357 -4.43 -15.18 4.79
C LEU A 357 -5.45 -16.02 4.01
N SER A 358 -5.77 -17.23 4.48
CA SER A 358 -6.83 -18.03 3.87
C SER A 358 -8.18 -17.77 4.56
N LEU A 359 -9.27 -17.98 3.82
CA LEU A 359 -10.63 -17.95 4.38
C LEU A 359 -10.77 -18.95 5.55
N ARG A 360 -10.08 -20.09 5.46
CA ARG A 360 -10.00 -21.08 6.53
C ARG A 360 -9.25 -20.53 7.76
N GLY A 361 -8.18 -19.76 7.55
CA GLY A 361 -7.45 -19.06 8.61
C GLY A 361 -8.37 -18.11 9.39
N LEU A 362 -9.13 -17.26 8.69
CA LEU A 362 -10.11 -16.36 9.32
C LEU A 362 -11.14 -17.12 10.15
N LYS A 363 -11.70 -18.20 9.58
CA LYS A 363 -12.62 -19.08 10.30
C LYS A 363 -11.99 -19.60 11.58
N ASN A 364 -10.80 -20.19 11.48
CA ASN A 364 -10.12 -20.83 12.60
C ASN A 364 -9.71 -19.84 13.70
N ALA A 365 -9.46 -18.58 13.32
CA ALA A 365 -9.18 -17.50 14.28
C ALA A 365 -10.44 -16.94 14.97
N GLY A 366 -11.63 -17.46 14.65
CA GLY A 366 -12.88 -17.10 15.33
C GLY A 366 -13.74 -16.07 14.60
N LEU A 367 -13.52 -15.81 13.30
CA LEU A 367 -14.37 -14.86 12.55
C LEU A 367 -15.86 -15.24 12.63
N TRP A 368 -16.18 -16.53 12.57
CA TRP A 368 -17.57 -17.00 12.66
C TRP A 368 -18.13 -17.00 14.08
N ASP A 369 -17.27 -16.92 15.10
CA ASP A 369 -17.71 -16.72 16.48
C ASP A 369 -18.05 -15.24 16.72
N LEU A 370 -17.23 -14.33 16.16
CA LEU A 370 -17.47 -12.88 16.23
C LEU A 370 -18.67 -12.46 15.37
N TYR A 371 -18.82 -13.06 14.19
CA TYR A 371 -19.86 -12.78 13.20
C TYR A 371 -20.43 -14.10 12.63
N PRO A 372 -21.37 -14.74 13.34
CA PRO A 372 -22.02 -15.98 12.90
C PRO A 372 -22.68 -15.88 11.53
N GLU A 373 -23.07 -14.69 11.10
CA GLU A 373 -23.67 -14.43 9.79
C GLU A 373 -22.73 -14.79 8.61
N PHE A 374 -21.41 -14.84 8.82
CA PHE A 374 -20.49 -15.35 7.78
C PHE A 374 -20.38 -16.88 7.73
N ASN A 375 -21.02 -17.60 8.65
CA ASN A 375 -20.89 -19.05 8.72
C ASN A 375 -21.70 -19.73 7.62
N ILE A 376 -21.00 -20.12 6.55
CA ILE A 376 -21.58 -20.82 5.39
C ILE A 376 -22.26 -22.15 5.74
N ASN A 377 -22.04 -22.72 6.93
CA ASN A 377 -22.69 -23.98 7.34
C ASN A 377 -24.07 -23.74 7.97
N VAL A 378 -24.36 -22.52 8.42
CA VAL A 378 -25.67 -22.16 8.95
C VAL A 378 -26.58 -21.87 7.77
N VAL A 379 -27.49 -22.81 7.47
CA VAL A 379 -28.48 -22.66 6.40
C VAL A 379 -29.74 -22.06 7.01
N GLU A 380 -29.99 -20.76 6.82
CA GLU A 380 -31.34 -20.22 6.99
C GLU A 380 -32.18 -20.72 5.81
N ARG A 381 -32.73 -21.94 5.98
CA ARG A 381 -33.52 -22.63 4.97
C ARG A 381 -34.96 -22.12 5.07
N GLY A 382 -35.23 -20.96 4.47
CA GLY A 382 -36.59 -20.43 4.30
C GLY A 382 -36.76 -19.02 4.84
N GLY A 383 -37.21 -18.10 3.98
CA GLY A 383 -37.48 -16.71 4.36
C GLY A 383 -37.37 -15.67 3.25
N GLY A 384 -36.94 -16.03 2.03
CA GLY A 384 -36.76 -15.05 0.95
C GLY A 384 -35.57 -14.10 1.13
N GLU A 385 -34.75 -14.31 2.16
CA GLU A 385 -33.53 -13.54 2.42
C GLU A 385 -32.36 -14.03 1.54
N ALA A 386 -31.40 -13.13 1.29
CA ALA A 386 -30.22 -13.44 0.51
C ALA A 386 -29.41 -14.58 1.14
N ASP A 387 -28.94 -15.52 0.32
CA ASP A 387 -28.17 -16.68 0.79
C ASP A 387 -26.67 -16.36 0.77
N VAL A 388 -26.03 -16.52 1.93
CA VAL A 388 -24.58 -16.37 2.16
C VAL A 388 -23.72 -17.17 1.17
N ARG A 389 -24.25 -18.25 0.57
CA ARG A 389 -23.53 -19.12 -0.36
C ARG A 389 -23.64 -18.67 -1.81
N THR A 390 -24.73 -18.03 -2.19
CA THR A 390 -25.08 -17.85 -3.62
C THR A 390 -25.23 -16.38 -4.05
N GLN A 391 -25.57 -15.47 -3.13
CA GLN A 391 -25.88 -14.07 -3.45
C GLN A 391 -24.97 -13.09 -2.70
N TRP A 392 -23.66 -13.11 -2.97
CA TRP A 392 -22.68 -12.29 -2.24
C TRP A 392 -23.00 -10.78 -2.13
N THR A 393 -23.32 -10.10 -3.23
CA THR A 393 -23.60 -8.65 -3.23
C THR A 393 -24.87 -8.31 -2.47
N GLU A 394 -25.97 -9.03 -2.70
CA GLU A 394 -27.23 -8.88 -1.94
C GLU A 394 -27.08 -9.25 -0.46
N TYR A 395 -26.24 -10.24 -0.16
CA TYR A 395 -25.96 -10.64 1.21
C TYR A 395 -25.21 -9.53 1.97
N VAL A 396 -24.18 -8.93 1.36
CA VAL A 396 -23.47 -7.78 1.93
C VAL A 396 -24.43 -6.62 2.19
N LYS A 397 -25.34 -6.33 1.25
CA LYS A 397 -26.39 -5.32 1.44
C LYS A 397 -27.29 -5.66 2.64
N THR A 398 -27.70 -6.91 2.77
CA THR A 398 -28.49 -7.41 3.91
C THR A 398 -27.74 -7.25 5.22
N LEU A 399 -26.45 -7.61 5.25
CA LEU A 399 -25.58 -7.43 6.43
C LEU A 399 -25.48 -5.96 6.80
N ARG A 400 -25.20 -5.05 5.85
CA ARG A 400 -25.14 -3.61 6.11
C ARG A 400 -26.42 -3.09 6.75
N TRP A 401 -27.57 -3.52 6.22
CA TRP A 401 -28.87 -3.14 6.79
C TRP A 401 -29.06 -3.70 8.21
N ARG A 402 -28.73 -4.97 8.47
CA ARG A 402 -28.84 -5.57 9.81
C ARG A 402 -27.86 -4.95 10.82
N TRP A 403 -26.66 -4.64 10.36
CA TRP A 403 -25.54 -4.18 11.19
C TRP A 403 -25.49 -2.65 11.35
N GLN A 404 -26.44 -1.91 10.77
CA GLN A 404 -26.64 -0.49 11.06
C GLN A 404 -27.23 -0.25 12.46
N PHE A 405 -27.92 -1.24 13.04
CA PHE A 405 -28.52 -1.14 14.37
C PHE A 405 -27.46 -1.34 15.45
N THR A 406 -27.42 -0.40 16.39
CA THR A 406 -26.40 -0.37 17.46
C THR A 406 -26.50 -1.61 18.35
N LYS A 407 -25.42 -2.40 18.44
CA LYS A 407 -25.25 -3.47 19.43
C LYS A 407 -24.26 -3.05 20.50
N LYS A 408 -24.38 -3.58 21.71
CA LYS A 408 -23.31 -3.46 22.70
C LYS A 408 -22.14 -4.39 22.34
N THR A 409 -20.95 -4.07 22.85
CA THR A 409 -19.73 -4.84 22.61
C THR A 409 -19.40 -5.59 23.88
N THR A 410 -19.05 -6.88 23.79
CA THR A 410 -18.58 -7.63 24.95
C THR A 410 -17.05 -7.62 25.02
N LYS A 411 -16.48 -7.94 26.19
CA LYS A 411 -15.03 -8.21 26.29
C LYS A 411 -14.60 -9.37 25.39
N ALA A 412 -15.45 -10.39 25.23
CA ALA A 412 -15.19 -11.52 24.35
C ALA A 412 -15.11 -11.09 22.87
N ASP A 413 -15.97 -10.16 22.42
CA ASP A 413 -15.92 -9.61 21.06
C ASP A 413 -14.56 -8.94 20.78
N VAL A 414 -14.07 -8.13 21.72
CA VAL A 414 -12.80 -7.42 21.59
C VAL A 414 -11.63 -8.40 21.63
N GLN A 415 -11.64 -9.39 22.53
CA GLN A 415 -10.62 -10.43 22.57
C GLN A 415 -10.56 -11.22 21.26
N CYS A 416 -11.72 -11.59 20.73
CA CYS A 416 -11.81 -12.30 19.46
C CYS A 416 -11.29 -11.44 18.30
N ALA A 417 -11.68 -10.17 18.21
CA ALA A 417 -11.18 -9.27 17.17
C ALA A 417 -9.66 -9.05 17.24
N LEU A 418 -9.10 -8.86 18.44
CA LEU A 418 -7.65 -8.76 18.65
C LEU A 418 -6.92 -10.07 18.28
N HIS A 419 -7.52 -11.21 18.60
CA HIS A 419 -6.98 -12.52 18.23
C HIS A 419 -6.96 -12.70 16.71
N ILE A 420 -8.06 -12.40 16.01
CA ILE A 420 -8.12 -12.43 14.55
C ILE A 420 -7.08 -11.48 13.95
N ALA A 421 -6.99 -10.23 14.44
CA ALA A 421 -6.02 -9.26 13.96
C ALA A 421 -4.58 -9.78 14.07
N LYS A 422 -4.23 -10.37 15.23
CA LYS A 422 -2.90 -10.93 15.49
C LYS A 422 -2.58 -12.14 14.62
N GLU A 423 -3.49 -13.10 14.52
CA GLU A 423 -3.23 -14.37 13.82
C GLU A 423 -3.33 -14.24 12.29
N CYS A 424 -4.26 -13.41 11.81
CA CYS A 424 -4.59 -13.36 10.39
C CYS A 424 -3.91 -12.21 9.64
N PHE A 425 -3.40 -11.20 10.34
CA PHE A 425 -2.79 -10.02 9.71
C PHE A 425 -1.43 -9.68 10.33
N PRO A 426 -0.46 -10.59 10.24
CA PRO A 426 0.87 -10.37 10.79
C PRO A 426 1.54 -9.16 10.13
N GLY A 427 2.19 -8.33 10.95
CA GLY A 427 2.90 -7.13 10.51
C GLY A 427 2.06 -5.86 10.46
N PHE A 428 0.74 -5.93 10.65
CA PHE A 428 -0.13 -4.75 10.74
C PHE A 428 -0.39 -4.39 12.21
N ASP A 429 -0.86 -3.15 12.44
CA ASP A 429 -1.25 -2.71 13.78
C ASP A 429 -2.49 -3.50 14.25
N GLN A 430 -2.32 -4.26 15.33
CA GLN A 430 -3.35 -5.15 15.84
C GLN A 430 -4.58 -4.41 16.35
N ASP A 431 -4.40 -3.22 16.95
CA ASP A 431 -5.52 -2.45 17.48
C ASP A 431 -6.31 -1.81 16.34
N ASP A 432 -5.63 -1.33 15.31
CA ASP A 432 -6.26 -0.76 14.11
C ASP A 432 -7.08 -1.81 13.34
N LEU A 433 -6.57 -3.02 13.17
CA LEU A 433 -7.29 -4.09 12.51
C LEU A 433 -8.41 -4.69 13.36
N ALA A 434 -8.21 -4.82 14.68
CA ALA A 434 -9.30 -5.20 15.57
C ALA A 434 -10.43 -4.16 15.50
N LEU A 435 -10.10 -2.88 15.42
CA LEU A 435 -11.07 -1.81 15.21
C LEU A 435 -11.79 -1.96 13.87
N LEU A 436 -11.07 -2.25 12.78
CA LEU A 436 -11.65 -2.51 11.46
C LEU A 436 -12.67 -3.66 11.50
N LEU A 437 -12.30 -4.79 12.12
CA LEU A 437 -13.19 -5.95 12.29
C LEU A 437 -14.42 -5.60 13.14
N LEU A 438 -14.23 -4.91 14.27
CA LEU A 438 -15.34 -4.48 15.13
C LEU A 438 -16.26 -3.47 14.43
N SER A 439 -15.74 -2.73 13.46
CA SER A 439 -16.47 -1.72 12.68
C SER A 439 -17.36 -2.30 11.59
N PHE A 440 -17.41 -3.62 11.37
CA PHE A 440 -18.43 -4.22 10.48
C PHE A 440 -19.85 -3.92 10.96
N ARG A 441 -20.05 -3.88 12.29
CA ARG A 441 -21.34 -3.53 12.89
C ARG A 441 -21.29 -2.25 13.71
N LYS A 442 -22.43 -1.55 13.80
CA LYS A 442 -22.57 -0.38 14.67
C LYS A 442 -22.53 -0.85 16.12
N ARG A 443 -21.60 -0.29 16.90
CA ARG A 443 -21.37 -0.63 18.31
C ARG A 443 -21.63 0.57 19.21
N LYS A 444 -22.11 0.31 20.42
CA LYS A 444 -22.34 1.35 21.43
C LYS A 444 -21.00 1.88 21.96
N LEU A 445 -20.78 3.18 21.80
CA LEU A 445 -19.57 3.86 22.29
C LEU A 445 -19.74 4.22 23.77
N HIS A 446 -18.62 4.29 24.47
CA HIS A 446 -18.59 4.79 25.84
C HIS A 446 -19.05 6.26 25.86
N ARG A 447 -19.95 6.61 26.80
CA ARG A 447 -20.42 8.00 26.98
C ARG A 447 -19.27 8.87 27.48
N GLU A 448 -19.01 9.98 26.80
CA GLU A 448 -17.98 10.93 27.22
C GLU A 448 -18.38 11.63 28.54
N LYS A 449 -17.49 11.66 29.53
CA LYS A 449 -17.51 12.63 30.64
C LYS A 449 -16.52 13.76 30.26
N PRO A 450 -16.81 15.03 30.56
CA PRO A 450 -16.64 16.11 29.58
C PRO A 450 -15.18 16.52 29.37
N SER A 451 -14.68 16.32 28.14
CA SER A 451 -13.78 17.23 27.40
C SER A 451 -13.62 16.85 25.92
N PHE A 452 -14.55 16.07 25.36
CA PHE A 452 -14.75 16.05 23.92
C PHE A 452 -16.11 16.70 23.68
N GLN A 453 -16.08 17.91 23.13
CA GLN A 453 -17.28 18.46 22.50
C GLN A 453 -17.73 17.44 21.46
N ASP A 454 -19.05 17.22 21.43
CA ASP A 454 -19.75 16.30 20.55
C ASP A 454 -19.05 16.12 19.19
N PRO A 455 -18.41 14.97 18.90
CA PRO A 455 -17.76 14.74 17.60
C PRO A 455 -18.80 14.63 16.47
N PHE A 456 -20.10 14.63 16.78
CA PHE A 456 -21.18 14.71 15.82
C PHE A 456 -21.62 16.16 15.51
N ALA A 457 -21.23 17.15 16.31
CA ALA A 457 -21.57 18.56 16.08
C ALA A 457 -20.62 19.23 15.05
N ASP A 458 -19.36 18.78 15.02
CA ASP A 458 -18.34 19.25 14.07
C ASP A 458 -18.07 18.25 12.95
N LEU A 459 -19.05 17.42 12.60
CA LEU A 459 -18.97 16.63 11.37
C LEU A 459 -18.96 17.61 10.19
N LEU A 460 -17.75 18.00 9.83
CA LEU A 460 -17.32 18.46 8.54
C LEU A 460 -18.24 17.81 7.52
N SER A 461 -18.97 18.70 6.82
CA SER A 461 -19.50 18.40 5.51
C SER A 461 -18.54 17.46 4.80
N PRO A 462 -19.04 16.41 4.13
CA PRO A 462 -18.19 15.57 3.30
C PRO A 462 -17.28 16.49 2.49
N VAL A 463 -15.96 16.23 2.52
CA VAL A 463 -14.99 17.05 1.80
C VAL A 463 -15.38 16.99 0.33
N SER A 464 -16.12 18.02 -0.10
CA SER A 464 -16.60 18.18 -1.44
C SER A 464 -15.46 18.79 -2.23
N VAL A 465 -14.67 17.94 -2.87
CA VAL A 465 -14.01 18.37 -4.09
C VAL A 465 -15.07 18.21 -5.18
N GLU A 466 -15.58 19.35 -5.66
CA GLU A 466 -16.40 19.42 -6.89
C GLU A 466 -17.78 18.73 -6.87
N GLY A 467 -18.46 18.69 -5.72
CA GLY A 467 -19.86 18.27 -5.67
C GLY A 467 -20.11 16.77 -5.86
N VAL A 468 -19.06 15.94 -5.92
CA VAL A 468 -19.18 14.48 -5.82
C VAL A 468 -18.64 14.01 -4.47
N ILE A 469 -19.56 13.68 -3.57
CA ILE A 469 -19.23 13.06 -2.30
C ILE A 469 -19.02 11.58 -2.58
N TYR A 470 -17.76 11.13 -2.63
CA TYR A 470 -17.46 9.70 -2.69
C TYR A 470 -17.57 9.10 -1.29
N GLU A 471 -18.74 8.59 -0.96
CA GLU A 471 -18.95 7.88 0.30
C GLU A 471 -18.31 6.49 0.22
N GLU A 472 -17.44 6.17 1.17
CA GLU A 472 -17.00 4.80 1.40
C GLU A 472 -18.18 3.94 1.89
N PRO A 473 -18.12 2.60 1.75
CA PRO A 473 -19.12 1.74 2.36
C PRO A 473 -19.31 2.02 3.85
N VAL A 474 -20.54 1.88 4.35
CA VAL A 474 -20.93 2.29 5.71
C VAL A 474 -20.02 1.74 6.81
N GLU A 475 -19.54 0.50 6.67
CA GLU A 475 -18.59 -0.13 7.60
C GLU A 475 -17.18 0.48 7.53
N VAL A 476 -16.76 0.92 6.35
CA VAL A 476 -15.46 1.57 6.10
C VAL A 476 -15.49 3.02 6.59
N ASP A 477 -16.58 3.76 6.35
CA ASP A 477 -16.78 5.10 6.91
C ASP A 477 -16.79 5.06 8.45
N ARG A 478 -17.51 4.08 9.03
CA ARG A 478 -17.52 3.84 10.48
C ARG A 478 -16.12 3.58 11.02
N TYR A 479 -15.35 2.71 10.36
CA TYR A 479 -13.96 2.44 10.72
C TYR A 479 -13.11 3.71 10.65
N SER A 480 -13.16 4.46 9.55
CA SER A 480 -12.39 5.70 9.36
C SER A 480 -12.67 6.75 10.44
N LYS A 481 -13.93 6.89 10.86
CA LYS A 481 -14.32 7.78 11.97
C LYS A 481 -13.78 7.30 13.31
N LEU A 482 -13.93 6.01 13.62
CA LEU A 482 -13.46 5.43 14.88
C LEU A 482 -11.93 5.40 14.97
N ARG A 483 -11.22 5.23 13.85
CA ARG A 483 -9.75 5.20 13.80
C ARG A 483 -9.15 6.49 14.32
N LYS A 484 -9.71 7.63 13.90
CA LYS A 484 -9.30 8.96 14.41
C LYS A 484 -9.50 9.08 15.92
N ARG A 485 -10.61 8.55 16.44
CA ARG A 485 -10.90 8.55 17.89
C ARG A 485 -9.95 7.61 18.64
N LEU A 486 -9.70 6.41 18.12
CA LEU A 486 -8.79 5.44 18.69
C LEU A 486 -7.35 5.99 18.78
N SER A 487 -6.86 6.65 17.72
CA SER A 487 -5.54 7.32 17.72
C SER A 487 -5.42 8.34 18.84
N LYS A 488 -6.42 9.23 18.98
CA LYS A 488 -6.45 10.24 20.05
C LYS A 488 -6.47 9.60 21.44
N LEU A 489 -7.25 8.54 21.64
CA LEU A 489 -7.30 7.82 22.93
C LEU A 489 -5.96 7.15 23.24
N SER A 490 -5.33 6.52 22.24
CA SER A 490 -4.03 5.87 22.40
C SER A 490 -2.93 6.88 22.70
N GLU A 491 -2.92 8.03 22.02
CA GLU A 491 -2.00 9.14 22.28
C GLU A 491 -2.19 9.73 23.68
N ALA A 492 -3.43 9.90 24.14
CA ALA A 492 -3.73 10.51 25.43
C ALA A 492 -3.46 9.57 26.62
N SER A 493 -3.74 8.28 26.47
CA SER A 493 -3.64 7.30 27.57
C SER A 493 -2.37 6.46 27.55
N GLY A 494 -1.71 6.34 26.39
CA GLY A 494 -0.61 5.38 26.16
C GLY A 494 -1.06 3.92 26.16
N GLU A 495 -2.37 3.65 26.23
CA GLU A 495 -2.90 2.28 26.29
C GLU A 495 -3.06 1.64 24.90
N ARG A 496 -3.06 0.30 24.91
CA ARG A 496 -3.16 -0.59 23.73
C ARG A 496 -4.05 -1.79 24.08
N GLY A 497 -4.54 -2.49 23.06
CA GLY A 497 -5.35 -3.70 23.25
C GLY A 497 -6.64 -3.47 24.03
N MET A 498 -7.00 -4.42 24.90
CA MET A 498 -8.28 -4.42 25.63
C MET A 498 -8.57 -3.10 26.35
N ARG A 499 -7.59 -2.52 27.05
CA ARG A 499 -7.81 -1.29 27.83
C ARG A 499 -8.16 -0.10 26.94
N LEU A 500 -7.53 -0.01 25.77
CA LEU A 500 -7.85 1.02 24.78
C LEU A 500 -9.30 0.88 24.27
N PHE A 501 -9.76 -0.37 24.06
CA PHE A 501 -11.13 -0.65 23.64
C PHE A 501 -12.17 -0.46 24.76
N GLU A 502 -11.79 -0.67 26.03
CA GLU A 502 -12.60 -0.31 27.21
C GLU A 502 -12.87 1.21 27.29
N GLN A 503 -11.93 2.04 26.83
CA GLN A 503 -12.15 3.49 26.72
C GLN A 503 -13.04 3.86 25.51
N LEU A 504 -13.01 3.07 24.44
CA LEU A 504 -13.75 3.36 23.21
C LEU A 504 -15.21 2.91 23.28
N TYR A 505 -15.46 1.69 23.74
CA TYR A 505 -16.78 1.04 23.70
C TYR A 505 -17.40 0.95 25.09
N ASP A 506 -18.74 0.98 25.13
CA ASP A 506 -19.51 0.62 26.33
C ASP A 506 -19.54 -0.91 26.44
N LEU A 507 -18.53 -1.48 27.10
CA LEU A 507 -18.37 -2.93 27.19
C LEU A 507 -19.32 -3.56 28.19
N GLU A 508 -19.97 -4.66 27.78
CA GLU A 508 -20.68 -5.53 28.71
C GLU A 508 -19.72 -6.55 29.32
N ASP A 509 -19.78 -6.67 30.65
CA ASP A 509 -19.29 -7.84 31.34
C ASP A 509 -20.28 -8.98 31.03
N THR A 510 -19.83 -9.96 30.26
CA THR A 510 -20.55 -11.23 30.18
C THR A 510 -20.39 -11.92 31.53
N GLU A 511 -21.38 -11.78 32.42
CA GLU A 511 -21.57 -12.77 33.48
C GLU A 511 -21.72 -14.13 32.77
N LYS A 512 -20.87 -15.07 33.17
CA LYS A 512 -20.95 -16.45 32.70
C LYS A 512 -22.26 -17.04 33.25
N ASP A 513 -23.19 -17.34 32.36
CA ASP A 513 -24.23 -18.34 32.64
C ASP A 513 -23.63 -19.76 32.53
#